data_AF-A0A238Y819-F1
#
_entry.id   AF-A0A238Y819-F1
#
_cell.length_a   1.000
_cell.length_b   1.000
_cell.length_c   1.000
_cell.angle_alpha   90.00
_cell.angle_beta   90.00
_cell.angle_gamma   90.00
#
_symmetry.space_group_name_H-M   'P 1'
#
loop_
_entity.id
_entity.type
_entity.pdbx_description
1 polymer ?
#
loop_
_entity_poly.entity_id
_entity_poly.type
_entity_poly.pdbx_seq_one_letter_code
_entity_poly.pdbx_strand_id
1 'polypeptide(L)'
;MADSALSKEAMLEGLRDIRLPGDAPGGLVAEGLAALACGLLLAVLIGVILRVVTRVRPRRAVPEDPFRSIGALAEEDQRLALLRMLKARAPERYAVLAQDLYQPGGLPDVGALWAEVRRDD
;
A
#
# COMPACT_ATOMS: atom_id res chain seq x y z
N MET A 1 17.82 -30.89 58.05
CA MET A 1 19.02 -30.08 57.76
C MET A 1 18.81 -29.46 56.38
N ALA A 2 18.79 -28.13 56.37
CA ALA A 2 18.63 -27.13 55.30
C ALA A 2 18.24 -27.56 53.86
N ASP A 3 16.97 -27.30 53.51
CA ASP A 3 16.55 -26.88 52.17
C ASP A 3 17.31 -25.58 51.81
N SER A 4 18.30 -25.68 50.92
CA SER A 4 18.99 -24.50 50.38
C SER A 4 18.10 -23.81 49.36
N ALA A 5 17.49 -22.69 49.78
CA ALA A 5 16.83 -21.74 48.90
C ALA A 5 17.74 -21.40 47.71
N LEU A 6 17.27 -21.66 46.49
CA LEU A 6 17.86 -21.16 45.25
C LEU A 6 17.91 -19.63 45.35
N SER A 7 19.07 -19.06 45.68
CA SER A 7 19.21 -17.60 45.73
C SER A 7 19.03 -17.03 44.32
N LYS A 8 18.57 -15.79 44.25
CA LYS A 8 18.42 -15.07 42.98
C LYS A 8 19.74 -15.04 42.19
N GLU A 9 20.88 -15.00 42.87
CA GLU A 9 22.19 -15.11 42.21
C GLU A 9 22.37 -16.49 41.56
N ALA A 10 22.09 -17.59 42.26
CA ALA A 10 22.19 -18.94 41.69
C ALA A 10 21.26 -19.15 40.47
N MET A 11 20.08 -18.54 40.48
CA MET A 11 19.17 -18.54 39.33
C MET A 11 19.72 -17.75 38.13
N LEU A 12 20.32 -16.59 38.38
CA LEU A 12 20.93 -15.76 37.33
C LEU A 12 22.22 -16.37 36.78
N GLU A 13 22.99 -17.05 37.62
CA GLU A 13 24.17 -17.84 37.25
C GLU A 13 23.76 -18.95 36.27
N GLY A 14 22.72 -19.73 36.59
CA GLY A 14 22.20 -20.79 35.72
C GLY A 14 21.62 -20.27 34.39
N LEU A 15 21.03 -19.07 34.38
CA LEU A 15 20.56 -18.43 33.14
C LEU A 15 21.71 -17.99 32.23
N ARG A 16 22.84 -17.56 32.81
CA ARG A 16 24.05 -17.20 32.06
C ARG A 16 24.84 -18.42 31.58
N ASP A 17 24.61 -19.57 32.18
CA ASP A 17 25.25 -20.85 31.84
C ASP A 17 24.52 -21.64 30.74
N ILE A 18 23.46 -21.09 30.14
CA ILE A 18 22.88 -21.61 28.90
C ILE A 18 23.80 -21.19 27.74
N ARG A 19 24.98 -21.79 27.69
CA ARG A 19 25.80 -21.81 26.48
C ARG A 19 25.47 -23.07 25.71
N LEU A 20 25.25 -22.92 24.40
CA LEU A 20 25.30 -24.09 23.54
C LEU A 20 26.72 -24.68 23.64
N PRO A 21 26.87 -25.98 23.93
CA PRO A 21 28.18 -26.63 23.84
C PRO A 21 28.74 -26.42 22.43
N GLY A 22 30.05 -26.19 22.30
CA GLY A 22 30.69 -25.95 21.00
C GLY A 22 30.45 -27.08 19.98
N ASP A 23 30.16 -28.29 20.47
CA ASP A 23 29.75 -29.46 19.70
C ASP A 23 28.21 -29.61 19.56
N ALA A 24 27.47 -28.50 19.50
CA ALA A 24 26.04 -28.56 19.22
C ALA A 24 25.80 -29.28 17.87
N PRO A 25 24.95 -30.33 17.82
CA PRO A 25 24.72 -31.08 16.61
C PRO A 25 24.10 -30.19 15.55
N GLY A 26 24.84 -29.94 14.46
CA GLY A 26 24.38 -29.09 13.37
C GLY A 26 25.50 -28.39 12.60
N GLY A 27 26.59 -28.02 13.28
CA GLY A 27 27.76 -27.38 12.67
C GLY A 27 27.42 -26.24 11.70
N LEU A 28 28.21 -26.10 10.63
CA LEU A 28 28.06 -25.04 9.63
C LEU A 28 26.69 -25.04 8.91
N VAL A 29 26.03 -26.19 8.80
CA VAL A 29 24.73 -26.29 8.13
C VAL A 29 23.63 -25.67 8.99
N ALA A 30 23.66 -25.91 10.30
CA ALA A 30 22.72 -25.29 11.23
C ALA A 30 22.93 -23.76 11.30
N GLU A 31 24.18 -23.31 11.28
CA GLU A 31 24.49 -21.87 11.21
C GLU A 31 23.98 -21.22 9.92
N GLY A 32 24.16 -21.89 8.77
CA GLY A 32 23.64 -21.43 7.50
C GLY A 32 22.11 -21.33 7.48
N LEU A 33 21.41 -22.33 8.03
CA LEU A 33 19.96 -22.31 8.16
C LEU A 33 19.47 -21.23 9.14
N ALA A 34 20.18 -21.01 10.25
CA ALA A 34 19.87 -19.94 11.19
C ALA A 34 20.05 -18.55 10.54
N ALA A 35 21.14 -18.34 9.80
CA ALA A 35 21.37 -17.11 9.06
C ALA A 35 20.27 -16.88 8.00
N LEU A 36 19.88 -17.92 7.27
CA LEU A 36 18.77 -17.87 6.31
C LEU A 36 17.45 -17.49 6.99
N ALA A 37 17.12 -18.15 8.10
CA ALA A 37 15.90 -17.88 8.86
C ALA A 37 15.85 -16.43 9.36
N CYS A 38 16.97 -15.92 9.89
CA CYS A 38 17.11 -14.52 10.30
C CYS A 38 16.92 -13.57 9.11
N GLY A 39 17.54 -13.85 7.97
CA GLY A 39 17.41 -13.04 6.76
C GLY A 39 15.97 -12.99 6.24
N LEU A 40 15.29 -14.14 6.19
CA LEU A 40 13.89 -14.24 5.78
C LEU A 40 12.96 -13.49 6.75
N LEU A 41 13.18 -13.64 8.06
CA LEU A 41 12.41 -12.92 9.08
C LEU A 41 12.57 -11.40 8.91
N LEU A 42 13.80 -10.93 8.72
CA LEU A 42 14.09 -9.52 8.50
C LEU A 42 13.41 -8.99 7.23
N ALA A 43 13.45 -9.75 6.14
CA ALA A 43 12.79 -9.39 4.89
C ALA A 43 11.27 -9.27 5.05
N VAL A 44 10.64 -10.19 5.79
CA VAL A 44 9.20 -10.12 6.09
C VAL A 44 8.89 -8.88 6.93
N LEU A 45 9.67 -8.58 7.97
CA LEU A 45 9.47 -7.40 8.80
C LEU A 45 9.56 -6.10 8.00
N ILE A 46 10.58 -5.96 7.15
CA ILE A 46 10.74 -4.81 6.27
C ILE A 46 9.54 -4.69 5.31
N GLY A 47 9.11 -5.81 4.71
CA GLY A 47 7.95 -5.84 3.83
C GLY A 47 6.65 -5.40 4.53
N VAL A 48 6.44 -5.83 5.77
CA VAL A 48 5.29 -5.41 6.59
C VAL A 48 5.37 -3.91 6.90
N ILE A 49 6.53 -3.41 7.33
CA ILE A 49 6.72 -1.97 7.61
C ILE A 49 6.45 -1.14 6.36
N LEU A 50 7.05 -1.51 5.23
CA LEU A 50 6.83 -0.81 3.96
C LEU A 50 5.36 -0.89 3.55
N ARG A 51 4.71 -2.04 3.69
CA ARG A 51 3.28 -2.18 3.40
C ARG A 51 2.45 -1.26 4.28
N VAL A 52 2.73 -1.15 5.57
CA VAL A 52 2.02 -0.25 6.48
C VAL A 52 2.24 1.20 6.05
N VAL A 53 3.49 1.63 5.86
CA VAL A 53 3.84 3.00 5.46
C VAL A 53 3.21 3.36 4.11
N THR A 54 3.25 2.46 3.12
CA THR A 54 2.71 2.70 1.78
C THR A 54 1.18 2.57 1.71
N ARG A 55 0.54 1.81 2.62
CA ARG A 55 -0.92 1.78 2.74
C ARG A 55 -1.49 3.08 3.29
N VAL A 56 -0.72 3.86 4.02
CA VAL A 56 -1.08 5.24 4.37
C VAL A 56 -0.90 6.13 3.13
N ARG A 57 -1.60 5.77 2.05
CA ARG A 57 -1.87 6.71 0.98
C ARG A 57 -2.86 7.70 1.56
N PRO A 58 -2.58 9.02 1.55
CA PRO A 58 -3.56 9.98 2.01
C PRO A 58 -4.84 9.74 1.21
N ARG A 59 -5.94 9.46 1.92
CA ARG A 59 -7.27 9.49 1.34
C ARG A 59 -7.40 10.88 0.76
N ARG A 60 -7.25 11.03 -0.56
CA ARG A 60 -7.39 12.31 -1.26
C ARG A 60 -8.67 12.91 -0.72
N ALA A 61 -8.55 14.05 -0.04
CA ALA A 61 -9.70 14.79 0.43
C ALA A 61 -10.64 14.91 -0.77
N VAL A 62 -11.81 14.29 -0.66
CA VAL A 62 -12.84 14.44 -1.69
C VAL A 62 -13.18 15.92 -1.66
N PRO A 63 -12.89 16.68 -2.74
CA PRO A 63 -13.24 18.09 -2.75
C PRO A 63 -14.74 18.21 -2.52
N GLU A 64 -15.16 19.12 -1.64
CA GLU A 64 -16.59 19.41 -1.37
C GLU A 64 -17.34 19.78 -2.66
N ASP A 65 -16.62 20.23 -3.68
CA ASP A 65 -17.12 20.44 -5.03
C ASP A 65 -16.15 19.85 -6.08
N PRO A 66 -16.43 18.64 -6.61
CA PRO A 66 -15.64 18.02 -7.67
C PRO A 66 -15.46 18.92 -8.88
N PHE A 67 -16.47 19.73 -9.21
CA PHE A 67 -16.48 20.59 -10.39
C PHE A 67 -15.50 21.75 -10.27
N ARG A 68 -15.43 22.39 -9.10
CA ARG A 68 -14.46 23.46 -8.84
C ARG A 68 -13.01 22.99 -8.95
N SER A 69 -12.73 21.76 -8.53
CA SER A 69 -11.39 21.17 -8.63
C SER A 69 -10.99 20.85 -10.07
N ILE A 70 -11.95 20.46 -10.91
CA ILE A 70 -11.73 20.16 -12.32
C ILE A 70 -11.45 21.46 -13.09
N GLY A 71 -12.21 22.53 -12.82
CA GLY A 71 -12.03 23.81 -13.52
C GLY A 71 -10.67 24.50 -13.31
N ALA A 72 -9.88 24.08 -12.32
CA ALA A 72 -8.55 24.61 -12.04
C ALA A 72 -7.41 23.86 -12.76
N LEU A 73 -7.70 22.74 -13.44
CA LEU A 73 -6.69 21.94 -14.16
C LEU A 73 -6.40 22.51 -15.54
N ALA A 74 -5.28 22.12 -16.16
CA ALA A 74 -5.03 22.37 -17.57
C ALA A 74 -6.09 21.68 -18.45
N GLU A 75 -6.40 22.23 -19.62
CA GLU A 75 -7.56 21.83 -20.43
C GLU A 75 -7.58 20.32 -20.78
N GLU A 76 -6.42 19.73 -21.07
CA GLU A 76 -6.27 18.28 -21.29
C GLU A 76 -6.60 17.46 -20.03
N ASP A 77 -6.13 17.92 -18.88
CA ASP A 77 -6.41 17.29 -17.58
C ASP A 77 -7.87 17.45 -17.17
N GLN A 78 -8.51 18.58 -17.52
CA GLN A 78 -9.95 18.79 -17.33
C GLN A 78 -10.74 17.75 -18.13
N ARG A 79 -10.39 17.58 -19.41
CA ARG A 79 -11.04 16.64 -20.33
C ARG A 79 -10.99 15.22 -19.79
N LEU A 80 -9.81 14.78 -19.34
CA LEU A 80 -9.63 13.45 -18.77
C LEU A 80 -10.40 13.28 -17.45
N ALA A 81 -10.41 14.30 -16.59
CA ALA A 81 -11.14 14.27 -15.34
C ALA A 81 -12.66 14.19 -15.54
N LEU A 82 -13.22 14.96 -16.49
CA LEU A 82 -14.63 14.93 -16.86
C LEU A 82 -15.03 13.58 -17.45
N LEU A 83 -14.22 12.99 -18.33
CA LEU A 83 -14.46 11.66 -18.89
C LEU A 83 -14.47 10.57 -17.80
N ARG A 84 -13.55 10.65 -16.84
CA ARG A 84 -13.54 9.73 -15.68
C ARG A 84 -14.78 9.90 -14.81
N MET A 85 -15.24 11.13 -14.62
CA MET A 85 -16.45 11.42 -13.86
C MET A 85 -17.71 10.90 -14.56
N LEU A 86 -17.82 11.12 -15.88
CA LEU A 86 -18.91 10.60 -16.70
C LEU A 86 -18.93 9.07 -16.68
N LYS A 87 -17.77 8.42 -16.81
CA LYS A 87 -17.65 6.96 -16.71
C LYS A 87 -18.13 6.41 -15.35
N ALA A 88 -17.92 7.16 -14.27
CA ALA A 88 -18.30 6.73 -12.93
C ALA A 88 -19.80 6.93 -12.63
N ARG A 89 -20.43 7.96 -13.21
CA ARG A 89 -21.83 8.33 -12.94
C ARG A 89 -22.82 7.79 -13.98
N ALA A 90 -22.45 7.84 -15.26
CA ALA A 90 -23.31 7.49 -16.39
C ALA A 90 -22.52 6.66 -17.42
N PRO A 91 -22.27 5.36 -17.13
CA PRO A 91 -21.44 4.51 -17.99
C PRO A 91 -22.04 4.31 -19.39
N GLU A 92 -23.36 4.36 -19.52
CA GLU A 92 -24.06 4.22 -20.81
C GLU A 92 -23.78 5.41 -21.74
N ARG A 93 -23.85 6.64 -21.22
CA ARG A 93 -23.51 7.86 -21.98
C ARG A 93 -22.03 7.93 -22.31
N TYR A 94 -21.18 7.53 -21.37
CA TYR A 94 -19.76 7.38 -21.64
C TYR A 94 -19.49 6.39 -22.78
N ALA A 95 -20.21 5.27 -22.86
CA ALA A 95 -20.03 4.28 -23.94
C ALA A 95 -20.39 4.83 -25.32
N VAL A 96 -21.38 5.73 -25.41
CA VAL A 96 -21.73 6.45 -26.66
C VAL A 96 -20.59 7.40 -27.06
N LEU A 97 -20.16 8.26 -26.13
CA LEU A 97 -19.04 9.20 -26.35
C LEU A 97 -17.70 8.51 -26.62
N ALA A 98 -17.48 7.33 -26.05
CA ALA A 98 -16.27 6.53 -26.25
C ALA A 98 -16.12 6.03 -27.69
N GLN A 99 -17.22 5.81 -28.41
CA GLN A 99 -17.16 5.40 -29.82
C GLN A 99 -16.61 6.53 -30.70
N ASP A 100 -16.98 7.77 -30.39
CA ASP A 100 -16.52 8.95 -31.11
C ASP A 100 -15.06 9.31 -30.75
N LEU A 101 -14.63 9.05 -29.51
CA LEU A 101 -13.26 9.30 -29.02
C LEU A 101 -12.16 8.60 -29.83
N TYR A 102 -12.47 7.47 -30.48
CA TYR A 102 -11.51 6.71 -31.29
C TYR A 102 -11.46 7.16 -32.75
N GLN A 103 -12.25 8.14 -33.16
CA GLN A 103 -12.20 8.71 -34.50
C GLN A 103 -11.17 9.85 -34.60
N PRO A 104 -10.55 10.07 -35.78
CA PRO A 104 -9.67 11.21 -35.99
C PRO A 104 -10.44 12.52 -35.77
N GLY A 105 -10.01 13.32 -34.78
CA GLY A 105 -10.69 14.55 -34.36
C GLY A 105 -11.82 14.35 -33.34
N GLY A 106 -12.05 13.12 -32.88
CA GLY A 106 -13.19 12.74 -32.05
C GLY A 106 -13.09 13.08 -30.57
N LEU A 107 -12.13 13.90 -30.13
CA LEU A 107 -12.12 14.36 -28.74
C LEU A 107 -13.18 15.46 -28.56
N PRO A 108 -14.19 15.24 -27.69
CA PRO A 108 -15.18 16.27 -27.39
C PRO A 108 -14.51 17.47 -26.72
N ASP A 109 -15.00 18.66 -27.06
CA ASP A 109 -14.57 19.89 -26.39
C ASP A 109 -14.87 19.85 -24.89
N VAL A 110 -14.04 20.55 -24.10
CA VAL A 110 -14.19 20.60 -22.64
C VAL A 110 -15.55 21.21 -22.26
N GLY A 111 -16.03 22.21 -23.01
CA GLY A 111 -17.36 22.80 -22.79
C GLY A 111 -18.51 21.80 -23.03
N ALA A 112 -18.39 20.95 -24.06
CA ALA A 112 -19.37 19.91 -24.35
C ALA A 112 -19.42 18.84 -23.25
N LEU A 113 -18.27 18.40 -22.73
CA LEU A 113 -18.20 17.46 -21.61
C LEU A 113 -18.79 18.04 -20.33
N TRP A 114 -18.56 19.32 -20.05
CA TRP A 114 -19.17 20.01 -18.92
C TRP A 114 -20.70 20.03 -18.98
N ALA A 115 -21.25 20.31 -20.16
CA ALA A 115 -22.70 20.28 -20.38
C ALA A 115 -23.27 18.87 -20.21
N GLU A 116 -22.53 17.86 -20.67
CA GLU A 116 -22.95 16.47 -20.57
C GLU A 116 -22.99 15.98 -19.12
N VAL A 117 -21.97 16.31 -18.33
CA VAL A 117 -21.88 15.90 -16.92
C VAL A 117 -22.87 16.67 -16.02
N ARG A 118 -23.17 17.95 -16.31
CA ARG A 118 -24.19 18.71 -15.57
C ARG A 118 -25.63 18.30 -15.86
N ARG A 119 -25.89 17.62 -16.98
CA ARG A 119 -27.22 17.05 -17.26
C ARG A 119 -27.55 15.83 -16.38
N ASP A 120 -26.53 15.21 -15.78
CA ASP A 120 -26.65 14.02 -14.92
C ASP A 120 -26.51 14.34 -13.41
N ASP A 121 -26.44 15.62 -13.03
CA ASP A 121 -26.56 16.11 -11.64
C ASP A 121 -28.01 16.50 -11.33
#